data_AF-A0A4S8PAU3-F1
#
_entry.id   AF-A0A4S8PAU3-F1
#
_cell.length_a   1.000
_cell.length_b   1.000
_cell.length_c   1.000
_cell.angle_alpha   90.00
_cell.angle_beta   90.00
_cell.angle_gamma   90.00
#
_symmetry.space_group_name_H-M   'P 1'
#
loop_
_entity.id
_entity.type
_entity.pdbx_description
1 polymer ?
#
loop_
_entity_poly.entity_id
_entity_poly.type
_entity_poly.pdbx_seq_one_letter_code
_entity_poly.pdbx_strand_id
1 'polypeptide(L)'
;MKRKLAILLALCITMIGLGLAETAPAAAQDYPTCQNGSASDPDGDGWGWENGQSCIVQSGYPTCQNGSASDPDGDGWGWENGQSCIVQGGGGGGLTCPSNAECGSYTVNGLGNRKQQILNYGGTTLDLAIAMLETDGMTTNYAYGDNKTYDAANFGIFKQNWHMLRNACSWFTGQSVNDWNNGALLNSDLGADLYCRHQAQNHYGEYVWFAGHRNGESGLSNPNTDDIDKYRTAVYWIKGQLESNAANLYNDTRFWVDVEAI
;
A
#
# COMPACT_ATOMS: atom_id res chain seq x y z
N MET A 1 52.60 -10.62 46.79
CA MET A 1 53.13 -11.98 46.48
C MET A 1 52.37 -12.54 45.28
N LYS A 2 53.10 -13.02 44.26
CA LYS A 2 52.70 -13.84 43.09
C LYS A 2 51.66 -13.20 42.14
N ARG A 3 52.02 -12.38 41.14
CA ARG A 3 52.59 -12.66 39.79
C ARG A 3 51.92 -13.81 39.01
N LYS A 4 51.35 -13.46 37.84
CA LYS A 4 51.40 -14.12 36.52
C LYS A 4 50.43 -13.38 35.58
N LEU A 5 50.62 -13.18 34.29
CA LEU A 5 51.74 -13.09 33.35
C LEU A 5 51.03 -12.67 32.05
N ALA A 6 51.52 -11.64 31.36
CA ALA A 6 51.01 -11.24 30.05
C ALA A 6 51.26 -12.34 29.00
N ILE A 7 50.27 -12.60 28.13
CA ILE A 7 50.51 -13.18 26.80
C ILE A 7 49.75 -12.29 25.82
N LEU A 8 50.52 -11.38 25.20
CA LEU A 8 50.16 -10.65 24.00
C LEU A 8 50.39 -11.62 22.83
N LEU A 9 49.32 -12.10 22.19
CA LEU A 9 49.41 -12.83 20.93
C LEU A 9 48.80 -11.95 19.85
N ALA A 10 49.65 -11.22 19.13
CA ALA A 10 49.27 -10.55 17.90
C ALA A 10 49.15 -11.60 16.79
N LEU A 11 47.92 -12.04 16.49
CA LEU A 11 47.64 -12.80 15.27
C LEU A 11 47.35 -11.80 14.15
N CYS A 12 48.32 -11.66 13.24
CA CYS A 12 48.13 -11.03 11.95
C CYS A 12 47.32 -11.98 11.07
N ILE A 13 46.03 -11.71 10.88
CA ILE A 13 45.21 -12.37 9.87
C ILE A 13 45.03 -11.37 8.73
N THR A 14 45.84 -11.51 7.69
CA THR A 14 45.56 -10.97 6.37
C THR A 14 44.41 -11.76 5.76
N MET A 15 43.18 -11.27 5.93
CA MET A 15 42.03 -11.73 5.14
C MET A 15 42.02 -10.99 3.81
N ILE A 16 42.28 -11.78 2.78
CA ILE A 16 42.13 -11.52 1.36
C ILE A 16 40.75 -10.94 1.10
N GLY A 17 40.71 -9.82 0.37
CA GLY A 17 39.47 -9.23 -0.12
C GLY A 17 38.76 -10.20 -1.06
N LEU A 18 37.64 -10.75 -0.60
CA LEU A 18 36.60 -11.26 -1.49
C LEU A 18 35.60 -10.13 -1.69
N GLY A 19 35.55 -9.59 -2.90
CA GLY A 19 34.53 -8.65 -3.31
C GLY A 19 33.15 -9.26 -3.13
N LEU A 20 32.34 -8.63 -2.29
CA LEU A 20 30.90 -8.85 -2.30
C LEU A 20 30.39 -8.25 -3.60
N ALA A 21 30.06 -9.13 -4.55
CA ALA A 21 29.29 -8.78 -5.72
C ALA A 21 27.96 -8.18 -5.26
N GLU A 22 27.70 -6.95 -5.68
CA GLU A 22 26.37 -6.37 -5.67
C GLU A 22 25.44 -7.35 -6.39
N THR A 23 24.48 -7.93 -5.67
CA THR A 23 23.35 -8.60 -6.31
C THR A 23 22.54 -7.52 -6.98
N ALA A 24 22.72 -7.37 -8.29
CA ALA A 24 21.82 -6.61 -9.14
C ALA A 24 20.37 -7.05 -8.83
N PRO A 25 19.39 -6.13 -8.82
CA PRO A 25 17.99 -6.52 -8.76
C PRO A 25 17.73 -7.49 -9.90
N ALA A 26 17.07 -8.62 -9.60
CA ALA A 26 16.56 -9.50 -10.64
C ALA A 26 15.72 -8.62 -11.58
N ALA A 27 16.19 -8.46 -12.81
CA ALA A 27 15.39 -7.83 -13.85
C ALA A 27 14.04 -8.54 -13.88
N ALA A 28 12.94 -7.77 -14.00
CA ALA A 28 11.66 -8.35 -14.37
C ALA A 28 11.91 -9.21 -15.61
N GLN A 29 11.85 -10.54 -15.45
CA GLN A 29 12.05 -11.46 -16.56
C GLN A 29 10.81 -11.31 -17.43
N ASP A 30 10.96 -10.64 -18.58
CA ASP A 30 9.96 -10.68 -19.64
C ASP A 30 9.89 -12.12 -20.15
N TYR A 31 8.82 -12.83 -19.77
CA TYR A 31 8.57 -14.18 -20.25
C TYR A 31 8.07 -14.14 -21.69
N PRO A 32 8.60 -14.98 -22.60
CA PRO A 32 8.15 -15.04 -23.98
C PRO A 32 6.76 -15.66 -24.09
N THR A 33 6.07 -15.42 -25.21
CA THR A 33 4.80 -16.11 -25.52
C THR A 33 5.04 -17.56 -25.95
N CYS A 34 4.23 -18.52 -25.46
CA CYS A 34 4.30 -19.91 -25.89
C CYS A 34 3.94 -20.06 -27.38
N GLN A 35 4.78 -20.77 -28.14
CA GLN A 35 4.60 -20.96 -29.57
C GLN A 35 3.49 -21.95 -29.90
N ASN A 36 3.23 -22.93 -29.03
CA ASN A 36 2.17 -23.93 -29.23
C ASN A 36 0.86 -23.59 -28.49
N GLY A 37 0.73 -22.36 -27.97
CA GLY A 37 -0.49 -21.89 -27.32
C GLY A 37 -0.92 -22.81 -26.16
N SER A 38 -2.23 -23.10 -26.07
CA SER A 38 -2.80 -23.93 -25.00
C SER A 38 -2.33 -25.38 -24.97
N ALA A 39 -1.64 -25.87 -26.02
CA ALA A 39 -1.03 -27.19 -25.98
C ALA A 39 0.15 -27.27 -25.00
N SER A 40 0.70 -26.11 -24.60
CA SER A 40 1.81 -25.99 -23.65
C SER A 40 1.36 -25.69 -22.23
N ASP A 41 0.04 -25.60 -22.01
CA ASP A 41 -0.63 -25.31 -20.73
C ASP A 41 -1.70 -26.37 -20.44
N PRO A 42 -1.30 -27.60 -20.05
CA PRO A 42 -2.22 -28.71 -19.85
C PRO A 42 -3.15 -28.53 -18.64
N ASP A 43 -2.78 -27.68 -17.69
CA ASP A 43 -3.49 -27.38 -16.45
C ASP A 43 -4.31 -26.09 -16.50
N GLY A 44 -4.14 -25.27 -17.55
CA GLY A 44 -4.98 -24.13 -17.87
C GLY A 44 -4.72 -22.89 -17.01
N ASP A 45 -3.53 -22.76 -16.42
CA ASP A 45 -3.18 -21.68 -15.49
C ASP A 45 -2.61 -20.43 -16.18
N GLY A 46 -2.51 -20.46 -17.52
CA GLY A 46 -2.00 -19.36 -18.34
C GLY A 46 -0.48 -19.40 -18.57
N TRP A 47 0.21 -20.41 -18.02
CA TRP A 47 1.64 -20.61 -18.18
C TRP A 47 1.94 -21.91 -18.92
N GLY A 48 2.97 -21.88 -19.74
CA GLY A 48 3.48 -23.07 -20.40
C GLY A 48 4.98 -23.22 -20.28
N TRP A 49 5.47 -24.41 -20.63
CA TRP A 49 6.90 -24.71 -20.64
C TRP A 49 7.36 -25.17 -22.02
N GLU A 50 8.17 -24.34 -22.68
CA GLU A 50 8.70 -24.62 -24.02
C GLU A 50 10.17 -24.23 -24.14
N ASN A 51 10.94 -24.98 -24.92
CA ASN A 51 12.34 -24.65 -25.23
C ASN A 51 13.23 -24.41 -23.99
N GLY A 52 12.90 -25.05 -22.86
CA GLY A 52 13.68 -24.96 -21.62
C GLY A 52 13.42 -23.72 -20.76
N GLN A 53 12.33 -22.98 -21.00
CA GLN A 53 11.93 -21.83 -20.20
C GLN A 53 10.40 -21.75 -20.04
N SER A 54 9.94 -21.02 -19.02
CA SER A 54 8.53 -20.66 -18.87
C SER A 54 8.11 -19.65 -19.93
N CYS A 55 6.90 -19.80 -20.46
CA CYS A 55 6.29 -18.89 -21.43
C CYS A 55 4.84 -18.56 -21.05
N ILE A 56 4.36 -17.41 -21.48
CA ILE A 56 2.97 -16.97 -21.26
C ILE A 56 2.13 -17.50 -22.42
N VAL A 57 1.03 -18.17 -22.13
CA VAL A 57 0.15 -18.73 -23.16
C VAL A 57 -0.75 -17.61 -23.69
N GLN A 58 -0.53 -17.15 -24.93
CA GLN A 58 -1.50 -16.29 -25.62
C GLN A 58 -2.73 -17.13 -25.92
N SER A 59 -3.71 -17.05 -25.03
CA SER A 59 -4.73 -18.06 -24.94
C SER A 59 -5.78 -17.96 -26.05
N GLY A 60 -6.13 -19.12 -26.62
CA GLY A 60 -7.25 -19.33 -27.55
C GLY A 60 -8.62 -19.31 -26.87
N TYR A 61 -8.80 -18.53 -25.80
CA TYR A 61 -10.12 -18.33 -25.20
C TYR A 61 -10.99 -17.50 -26.16
N PRO A 62 -12.26 -17.90 -26.36
CA PRO A 62 -13.18 -17.12 -27.17
C PRO A 62 -13.48 -15.77 -26.51
N THR A 63 -13.89 -14.79 -27.30
CA THR A 63 -14.42 -13.53 -26.78
C THR A 63 -15.79 -13.77 -26.14
N CYS A 64 -16.06 -13.18 -24.96
CA CYS A 64 -17.40 -13.20 -24.35
C CYS A 64 -18.41 -12.50 -25.26
N GLN A 65 -19.48 -13.20 -25.62
CA GLN A 65 -20.52 -12.71 -26.51
C GLN A 65 -21.40 -11.63 -25.84
N ASN A 66 -21.59 -11.72 -24.53
CA ASN A 66 -22.35 -10.74 -23.75
C ASN A 66 -21.47 -9.62 -23.16
N GLY A 67 -20.18 -9.57 -23.52
CA GLY A 67 -19.26 -8.54 -23.06
C GLY A 67 -19.14 -8.49 -21.53
N SER A 68 -19.17 -7.28 -20.95
CA SER A 68 -19.05 -7.05 -19.50
C SER A 68 -20.21 -7.64 -18.67
N ALA A 69 -21.31 -8.05 -19.30
CA ALA A 69 -22.38 -8.76 -18.58
C ALA A 69 -21.96 -10.16 -18.11
N SER A 70 -20.88 -10.70 -18.68
CA SER A 70 -20.31 -12.00 -18.32
C SER A 70 -19.11 -11.90 -17.39
N ASP A 71 -18.71 -10.68 -17.02
CA ASP A 71 -17.61 -10.32 -16.11
C ASP A 71 -18.16 -9.44 -14.97
N PRO A 72 -18.91 -10.03 -14.01
CA PRO A 72 -19.55 -9.28 -12.94
C PRO A 72 -18.57 -8.64 -11.94
N ASP A 73 -17.35 -9.16 -11.87
CA ASP A 73 -16.26 -8.74 -10.99
C ASP A 73 -15.26 -7.78 -11.65
N GLY A 74 -15.35 -7.61 -12.97
CA GLY A 74 -14.62 -6.59 -13.72
C GLY A 74 -13.13 -6.88 -13.92
N ASP A 75 -12.72 -8.15 -13.82
CA ASP A 75 -11.31 -8.56 -13.89
C ASP A 75 -10.83 -8.82 -15.34
N GLY A 76 -11.73 -8.65 -16.32
CA GLY A 76 -11.48 -8.87 -17.74
C GLY A 76 -11.82 -10.29 -18.22
N TRP A 77 -12.26 -11.18 -17.32
CA TRP A 77 -12.65 -12.55 -17.62
C TRP A 77 -14.14 -12.77 -17.40
N GLY A 78 -14.73 -13.61 -18.24
CA GLY A 78 -16.12 -14.01 -18.07
C GLY A 78 -16.35 -15.49 -18.25
N TRP A 79 -17.54 -15.94 -17.85
CA TRP A 79 -17.98 -17.33 -18.00
C TRP A 79 -19.24 -17.43 -18.85
N GLU A 80 -19.13 -18.02 -20.04
CA GLU A 80 -20.24 -18.20 -20.98
C GLU A 80 -20.20 -19.59 -21.61
N ASN A 81 -21.37 -20.17 -21.88
CA ASN A 81 -21.49 -21.43 -22.63
C ASN A 81 -20.62 -22.58 -22.09
N GLY A 82 -20.39 -22.60 -20.77
CA GLY A 82 -19.63 -23.65 -20.09
C GLY A 82 -18.11 -23.54 -20.25
N GLN A 83 -17.57 -22.39 -20.65
CA GLN A 83 -16.13 -22.14 -20.75
C GLN A 83 -15.78 -20.70 -20.34
N SER A 84 -14.52 -20.47 -19.98
CA SER A 84 -13.97 -19.13 -19.77
C SER A 84 -13.85 -18.39 -21.10
N CYS A 85 -14.15 -17.09 -21.11
CA CYS A 85 -14.04 -16.21 -22.25
C CYS A 85 -13.37 -14.88 -21.87
N ILE A 86 -12.76 -14.22 -22.85
CA ILE A 86 -12.13 -12.89 -22.66
C ILE A 86 -13.15 -11.83 -23.05
N VAL A 87 -13.43 -10.85 -22.19
CA VAL A 87 -14.32 -9.75 -22.56
C VAL A 87 -13.59 -8.83 -23.55
N GLN A 88 -14.04 -8.70 -24.81
CA GLN A 88 -13.46 -7.73 -25.75
C GLN A 88 -13.89 -6.31 -25.35
N GLY A 89 -12.89 -5.47 -25.05
CA GLY A 89 -13.06 -4.21 -24.30
C GLY A 89 -12.71 -4.35 -22.82
N GLY A 90 -12.50 -5.57 -22.32
CA GLY A 90 -11.93 -5.92 -21.02
C GLY A 90 -10.40 -5.87 -21.03
N GLY A 91 -9.82 -4.81 -21.58
CA GLY A 91 -8.44 -4.47 -21.24
C GLY A 91 -8.47 -4.01 -19.79
N GLY A 92 -8.20 -4.91 -18.84
CA GLY A 92 -8.21 -4.67 -17.39
C GLY A 92 -9.31 -3.71 -16.97
N GLY A 93 -10.54 -4.24 -16.77
CA GLY A 93 -11.76 -3.45 -16.52
C GLY A 93 -11.45 -2.14 -15.81
N GLY A 94 -11.52 -1.03 -16.57
CA GLY A 94 -11.17 0.29 -16.05
C GLY A 94 -11.98 0.51 -14.78
N LEU A 95 -11.29 0.54 -13.63
CA LEU A 95 -11.93 0.64 -12.33
C LEU A 95 -12.93 1.79 -12.39
N THR A 96 -14.18 1.55 -11.97
CA THR A 96 -15.16 2.65 -11.94
C THR A 96 -14.75 3.60 -10.83
N CYS A 97 -14.21 4.77 -11.22
CA CYS A 97 -13.76 5.77 -10.27
C CYS A 97 -14.92 6.38 -9.50
N PRO A 98 -14.67 6.91 -8.28
CA PRO A 98 -15.62 7.76 -7.60
C PRO A 98 -16.06 8.93 -8.50
N SER A 99 -17.31 9.36 -8.35
CA SER A 99 -17.85 10.48 -9.14
C SER A 99 -16.93 11.71 -9.09
N ASN A 100 -16.57 12.23 -10.27
CA ASN A 100 -15.69 13.39 -10.45
C ASN A 100 -14.26 13.22 -9.89
N ALA A 101 -13.74 12.00 -9.82
CA ALA A 101 -12.35 11.74 -9.47
C ALA A 101 -11.66 10.88 -10.54
N GLU A 102 -10.37 11.10 -10.72
CA GLU A 102 -9.50 10.16 -11.43
C GLU A 102 -9.03 9.08 -10.45
N CYS A 103 -8.87 7.86 -10.94
CA CYS A 103 -8.45 6.74 -10.13
C CYS A 103 -7.75 5.70 -10.98
N GLY A 104 -7.12 4.72 -10.33
CA GLY A 104 -6.55 3.59 -11.03
C GLY A 104 -5.84 2.64 -10.09
N SER A 105 -5.01 1.80 -10.70
CA SER A 105 -4.08 0.96 -9.96
C SER A 105 -2.75 0.82 -10.70
N TYR A 106 -1.69 0.53 -9.95
CA TYR A 106 -0.38 0.14 -10.50
C TYR A 106 0.39 -0.67 -9.47
N THR A 107 1.43 -1.36 -9.92
CA THR A 107 2.29 -2.18 -9.05
C THR A 107 3.32 -1.33 -8.32
N VAL A 108 3.42 -1.52 -7.00
CA VAL A 108 4.48 -0.97 -6.15
C VAL A 108 5.23 -2.14 -5.53
N ASN A 109 6.46 -2.39 -6.00
CA ASN A 109 7.26 -3.54 -5.57
C ASN A 109 7.43 -3.59 -4.03
N GLY A 110 7.05 -4.72 -3.44
CA GLY A 110 7.13 -4.96 -1.99
C GLY A 110 5.96 -4.40 -1.18
N LEU A 111 4.97 -3.76 -1.81
CA LEU A 111 3.79 -3.22 -1.12
C LEU A 111 2.95 -4.33 -0.48
N GLY A 112 2.90 -5.52 -1.07
CA GLY A 112 2.24 -6.70 -0.49
C GLY A 112 2.81 -7.07 0.87
N ASN A 113 4.14 -7.14 0.99
CA ASN A 113 4.82 -7.37 2.27
C ASN A 113 4.53 -6.24 3.26
N ARG A 114 4.45 -4.99 2.79
CA ARG A 114 4.13 -3.84 3.64
C ARG A 114 2.69 -3.87 4.15
N LYS A 115 1.72 -4.24 3.32
CA LYS A 115 0.32 -4.46 3.73
C LYS A 115 0.26 -5.51 4.84
N GLN A 116 0.95 -6.64 4.65
CA GLN A 116 1.02 -7.70 5.65
C GLN A 116 1.66 -7.22 6.96
N GLN A 117 2.71 -6.41 6.89
CA GLN A 117 3.30 -5.80 8.08
C GLN A 117 2.28 -4.95 8.85
N ILE A 118 1.54 -4.07 8.16
CA ILE A 118 0.52 -3.22 8.79
C ILE A 118 -0.59 -4.05 9.44
N LEU A 119 -1.10 -5.07 8.73
CA LEU A 119 -2.13 -5.98 9.25
C LEU A 119 -1.63 -6.76 10.48
N ASN A 120 -0.38 -7.23 10.47
CA ASN A 120 0.23 -7.95 11.60
C ASN A 120 0.42 -7.08 12.85
N TYR A 121 0.53 -5.76 12.70
CA TYR A 121 0.55 -4.81 13.82
C TYR A 121 -0.86 -4.40 14.29
N GLY A 122 -1.91 -5.06 13.78
CA GLY A 122 -3.30 -4.79 14.15
C GLY A 122 -4.00 -3.77 13.26
N GLY A 123 -3.41 -3.40 12.12
CA GLY A 123 -4.07 -2.58 11.12
C GLY A 123 -5.27 -3.29 10.49
N THR A 124 -6.21 -2.49 10.01
CA THR A 124 -7.43 -2.93 9.32
C THR A 124 -7.35 -2.60 7.83
N THR A 125 -8.30 -3.09 7.03
CA THR A 125 -8.40 -2.68 5.62
C THR A 125 -8.65 -1.17 5.46
N LEU A 126 -9.30 -0.54 6.43
CA LEU A 126 -9.46 0.92 6.45
C LEU A 126 -8.11 1.62 6.67
N ASP A 127 -7.27 1.11 7.58
CA ASP A 127 -5.92 1.66 7.79
C ASP A 127 -5.06 1.51 6.52
N LEU A 128 -5.12 0.34 5.86
CA LEU A 128 -4.47 0.16 4.57
C LEU A 128 -4.96 1.18 3.53
N ALA A 129 -6.27 1.39 3.42
CA ALA A 129 -6.83 2.33 2.45
C ALA A 129 -6.39 3.79 2.71
N ILE A 130 -6.38 4.21 3.97
CA ILE A 130 -5.88 5.54 4.37
C ILE A 130 -4.39 5.66 4.00
N ALA A 131 -3.54 4.75 4.48
CA ALA A 131 -2.10 4.80 4.21
C ALA A 131 -1.77 4.71 2.71
N MET A 132 -2.56 3.94 1.95
CA MET A 132 -2.43 3.79 0.51
C MET A 132 -2.71 5.10 -0.23
N LEU A 133 -3.68 5.89 0.25
CA LEU A 133 -3.99 7.19 -0.33
C LEU A 133 -2.86 8.20 -0.04
N GLU A 134 -2.26 8.15 1.15
CA GLU A 134 -1.26 9.12 1.60
C GLU A 134 0.12 8.96 0.93
N THR A 135 0.55 7.72 0.69
CA THR A 135 1.84 7.43 0.04
C THR A 135 1.82 6.14 -0.78
N ASP A 136 2.65 6.08 -1.82
CA ASP A 136 2.75 4.92 -2.71
C ASP A 136 3.12 3.62 -1.98
N GLY A 137 4.12 3.70 -1.09
CA GLY A 137 4.66 2.53 -0.38
C GLY A 137 4.13 2.37 1.04
N MET A 138 3.14 3.15 1.50
CA MET A 138 2.72 3.20 2.90
C MET A 138 3.93 3.40 3.85
N THR A 139 4.81 4.35 3.51
CA THR A 139 6.06 4.64 4.21
C THR A 139 6.08 6.07 4.73
N THR A 140 7.10 6.40 5.52
CA THR A 140 7.30 7.73 6.10
C THR A 140 8.46 8.50 5.47
N ASN A 141 8.85 8.11 4.25
CA ASN A 141 9.98 8.71 3.50
C ASN A 141 9.58 9.96 2.71
N TYR A 142 8.51 10.64 3.12
CA TYR A 142 8.13 11.95 2.59
C TYR A 142 8.92 13.06 3.32
N ALA A 143 8.86 14.29 2.81
CA ALA A 143 9.55 15.42 3.45
C ALA A 143 9.14 15.55 4.92
N TYR A 144 10.06 15.89 5.82
CA TYR A 144 9.78 15.93 7.25
C TYR A 144 8.58 16.84 7.57
N GLY A 145 7.62 16.33 8.34
CA GLY A 145 6.36 17.02 8.66
C GLY A 145 5.48 17.28 7.44
N ASP A 146 5.73 16.64 6.29
CA ASP A 146 5.15 16.95 4.98
C ASP A 146 5.33 18.43 4.57
N ASN A 147 6.51 18.99 4.90
CA ASN A 147 6.84 20.43 4.78
C ASN A 147 5.93 21.36 5.60
N LYS A 148 5.19 20.82 6.58
CA LYS A 148 4.37 21.56 7.52
C LYS A 148 5.03 21.55 8.90
N THR A 149 4.61 22.48 9.76
CA THR A 149 5.11 22.64 11.13
C THR A 149 3.95 22.82 12.10
N TYR A 150 4.23 22.69 13.41
CA TYR A 150 3.24 22.87 14.46
C TYR A 150 2.06 21.91 14.29
N ASP A 151 0.83 22.36 14.57
CA ASP A 151 -0.39 21.56 14.51
C ASP A 151 -0.67 20.92 13.12
N ALA A 152 -0.09 21.48 12.05
CA ALA A 152 -0.23 20.97 10.69
C ALA A 152 0.83 19.93 10.30
N ALA A 153 1.89 19.75 11.09
CA ALA A 153 2.95 18.79 10.77
C ALA A 153 2.43 17.35 10.73
N ASN A 154 2.77 16.61 9.67
CA ASN A 154 2.27 15.25 9.44
C ASN A 154 3.30 14.15 9.79
N PHE A 155 2.85 13.12 10.49
CA PHE A 155 3.68 11.99 10.94
C PHE A 155 3.04 10.62 10.66
N GLY A 156 3.87 9.59 10.57
CA GLY A 156 3.42 8.22 10.35
C GLY A 156 2.99 7.96 8.90
N ILE A 157 2.57 6.72 8.63
CA ILE A 157 2.16 6.29 7.29
C ILE A 157 0.84 6.90 6.86
N PHE A 158 0.04 7.36 7.82
CA PHE A 158 -1.24 8.01 7.59
C PHE A 158 -1.10 9.52 7.44
N LYS A 159 0.10 10.10 7.57
CA LYS A 159 0.30 11.56 7.63
C LYS A 159 -0.59 12.23 8.69
N GLN A 160 -0.70 11.66 9.89
CA GLN A 160 -1.51 12.22 10.98
C GLN A 160 -0.98 13.60 11.38
N ASN A 161 -1.86 14.60 11.43
CA ASN A 161 -1.45 15.95 11.84
C ASN A 161 -1.26 16.06 13.36
N TRP A 162 -0.33 16.91 13.79
CA TRP A 162 0.00 17.09 15.20
C TRP A 162 -1.19 17.53 16.05
N HIS A 163 -2.11 18.34 15.50
CA HIS A 163 -3.32 18.75 16.22
C HIS A 163 -4.13 17.55 16.68
N MET A 164 -4.41 16.60 15.79
CA MET A 164 -5.15 15.39 16.18
C MET A 164 -4.36 14.53 17.17
N LEU A 165 -3.06 14.36 16.94
CA LEU A 165 -2.20 13.55 17.80
C LEU A 165 -2.20 14.07 19.24
N ARG A 166 -1.92 15.36 19.45
CA ARG A 166 -1.80 15.96 20.79
C ARG A 166 -3.13 16.13 21.53
N ASN A 167 -4.26 15.98 20.85
CA ASN A 167 -5.59 16.08 21.47
C ASN A 167 -6.23 14.70 21.69
N ALA A 168 -5.83 13.65 20.96
CA ALA A 168 -6.54 12.38 21.00
C ALA A 168 -5.67 11.13 21.22
N CYS A 169 -4.36 11.17 20.96
CA CYS A 169 -3.47 10.04 21.24
C CYS A 169 -2.83 10.18 22.63
N SER A 170 -3.02 9.20 23.50
CA SER A 170 -2.49 9.17 24.87
C SER A 170 -0.97 9.36 25.01
N TRP A 171 -0.18 9.12 23.96
CA TRP A 171 1.26 9.40 23.96
C TRP A 171 1.58 10.90 23.90
N PHE A 172 0.66 11.69 23.34
CA PHE A 172 0.84 13.10 23.04
C PHE A 172 -0.22 13.99 23.70
N THR A 173 -1.27 13.42 24.32
CA THR A 173 -2.34 14.19 24.96
C THR A 173 -1.77 15.18 25.98
N GLY A 174 -2.11 16.45 25.83
CA GLY A 174 -1.68 17.53 26.72
C GLY A 174 -0.35 18.19 26.34
N GLN A 175 0.33 17.71 25.30
CA GLN A 175 1.48 18.41 24.74
C GLN A 175 1.06 19.68 23.99
N SER A 176 2.00 20.62 23.87
CA SER A 176 1.74 21.91 23.23
C SER A 176 1.93 21.85 21.71
N VAL A 177 1.48 22.90 21.03
CA VAL A 177 1.71 23.11 19.59
C VAL A 177 3.22 23.13 19.25
N ASN A 178 4.07 23.61 20.17
CA ASN A 178 5.52 23.70 19.97
C ASN A 178 6.23 22.36 20.10
N ASP A 179 5.57 21.36 20.70
CA ASP A 179 6.12 20.02 20.90
C ASP A 179 5.93 19.11 19.68
N TRP A 180 5.53 19.67 18.52
CA TRP A 180 5.17 18.93 17.32
C TRP A 180 6.23 17.95 16.83
N ASN A 181 7.52 18.23 17.07
CA ASN A 181 8.60 17.30 16.72
C ASN A 181 8.53 15.96 17.47
N ASN A 182 7.83 15.88 18.60
CA ASN A 182 7.62 14.62 19.31
C ASN A 182 6.78 13.62 18.50
N GLY A 183 5.97 14.09 17.54
CA GLY A 183 5.26 13.23 16.60
C GLY A 183 6.17 12.41 15.68
N ALA A 184 7.44 12.81 15.51
CA ALA A 184 8.41 12.10 14.66
C ALA A 184 8.67 10.66 15.10
N LEU A 185 8.38 10.33 16.36
CA LEU A 185 8.35 8.95 16.86
C LEU A 185 7.59 8.00 15.92
N LEU A 186 6.42 8.44 15.41
CA LEU A 186 5.54 7.63 14.58
C LEU A 186 6.16 7.27 13.22
N ASN A 187 7.18 8.01 12.78
CA ASN A 187 7.92 7.68 11.56
C ASN A 187 8.82 6.44 11.69
N SER A 188 9.06 5.99 12.92
CA SER A 188 9.95 4.85 13.21
C SER A 188 9.27 3.73 14.00
N ASP A 189 8.05 3.96 14.50
CA ASP A 189 7.28 3.00 15.28
C ASP A 189 5.88 2.82 14.69
N LEU A 190 5.74 1.81 13.84
CA LEU A 190 4.47 1.45 13.20
C LEU A 190 3.37 1.08 14.21
N GLY A 191 3.75 0.46 15.33
CA GLY A 191 2.79 0.08 16.37
C GLY A 191 2.21 1.31 17.07
N ALA A 192 3.07 2.28 17.40
CA ALA A 192 2.63 3.57 17.96
C ALA A 192 1.79 4.38 16.96
N ASP A 193 2.15 4.34 15.67
CA ASP A 193 1.41 5.04 14.60
C ASP A 193 -0.02 4.53 14.47
N LEU A 194 -0.19 3.20 14.33
CA LEU A 194 -1.51 2.54 14.31
C LEU A 194 -2.31 2.81 15.59
N TYR A 195 -1.68 2.67 16.75
CA TYR A 195 -2.31 2.93 18.03
C TYR A 195 -2.83 4.38 18.13
N CYS A 196 -2.03 5.37 17.75
CA CYS A 196 -2.47 6.76 17.75
C CYS A 196 -3.61 7.03 16.75
N ARG A 197 -3.57 6.41 15.57
CA ARG A 197 -4.64 6.57 14.57
C ARG A 197 -5.97 6.02 15.07
N HIS A 198 -5.93 4.83 15.69
CA HIS A 198 -7.09 4.18 16.30
C HIS A 198 -7.64 4.98 17.49
N GLN A 199 -6.78 5.51 18.36
CA GLN A 199 -7.21 6.37 19.46
C GLN A 199 -7.84 7.67 18.96
N ALA A 200 -7.24 8.31 17.97
CA ALA A 200 -7.80 9.51 17.36
C ALA A 200 -9.18 9.23 16.77
N GLN A 201 -9.34 8.14 16.02
CA GLN A 201 -10.65 7.79 15.46
C GLN A 201 -11.68 7.49 16.54
N ASN A 202 -11.31 6.77 17.60
CA ASN A 202 -12.21 6.46 18.71
C ASN A 202 -12.60 7.71 19.51
N HIS A 203 -11.69 8.68 19.64
CA HIS A 203 -11.95 9.93 20.34
C HIS A 203 -12.95 10.82 19.60
N TYR A 204 -12.76 11.03 18.30
CA TYR A 204 -13.61 11.92 17.50
C TYR A 204 -14.85 11.22 16.92
N GLY A 205 -14.81 9.90 16.80
CA GLY A 205 -15.69 9.15 15.90
C GLY A 205 -15.20 9.28 14.45
N GLU A 206 -15.37 8.23 13.65
CA GLU A 206 -14.76 8.15 12.32
C GLU A 206 -15.11 9.32 11.39
N TYR A 207 -16.38 9.71 11.33
CA TYR A 207 -16.85 10.78 10.45
C TYR A 207 -16.09 12.10 10.72
N VAL A 208 -15.98 12.48 11.99
CA VAL A 208 -15.30 13.70 12.46
C VAL A 208 -13.79 13.51 12.42
N TRP A 209 -13.28 12.29 12.63
CA TRP A 209 -11.87 11.98 12.47
C TRP A 209 -11.40 12.28 11.05
N PHE A 210 -12.14 11.88 10.01
CA PHE A 210 -11.81 12.24 8.62
C PHE A 210 -11.70 13.75 8.41
N ALA A 211 -12.61 14.51 9.02
CA ALA A 211 -12.60 15.96 8.93
C ALA A 211 -11.36 16.57 9.58
N GLY A 212 -11.04 16.14 10.81
CA GLY A 212 -9.83 16.59 11.52
C GLY A 212 -8.55 16.11 10.85
N HIS A 213 -8.56 14.92 10.24
CA HIS A 213 -7.40 14.34 9.58
C HIS A 213 -7.07 15.14 8.33
N ARG A 214 -8.11 15.42 7.55
CA ARG A 214 -8.01 16.19 6.32
C ARG A 214 -7.63 17.64 6.60
N ASN A 215 -8.37 18.36 7.45
CA ASN A 215 -8.27 19.82 7.56
C ASN A 215 -8.08 20.35 8.98
N GLY A 216 -7.48 19.55 9.86
CA GLY A 216 -7.12 19.93 11.23
C GLY A 216 -8.31 20.44 12.05
N GLU A 217 -8.05 21.40 12.93
CA GLU A 217 -9.07 22.04 13.79
C GLU A 217 -10.23 22.66 12.99
N SER A 218 -9.94 23.20 11.81
CA SER A 218 -10.96 23.80 10.95
C SER A 218 -11.92 22.75 10.37
N GLY A 219 -11.40 21.57 10.03
CA GLY A 219 -12.21 20.41 9.64
C GLY A 219 -13.06 19.88 10.79
N LEU A 220 -12.51 19.81 12.00
CA LEU A 220 -13.30 19.44 13.20
C LEU A 220 -14.49 20.39 13.42
N SER A 221 -14.31 21.68 13.14
CA SER A 221 -15.35 22.70 13.26
C SER A 221 -16.37 22.67 12.12
N ASN A 222 -15.99 22.17 10.95
CA ASN A 222 -16.86 22.07 9.77
C ASN A 222 -16.63 20.74 9.03
N PRO A 223 -17.20 19.62 9.51
CA PRO A 223 -16.86 18.29 9.03
C PRO A 223 -17.51 17.87 7.71
N ASN A 224 -18.36 18.73 7.13
CA ASN A 224 -19.22 18.41 5.99
C ASN A 224 -18.84 19.23 4.74
N THR A 225 -17.54 19.49 4.54
CA THR A 225 -17.08 20.17 3.31
C THR A 225 -16.94 19.18 2.16
N ASP A 226 -17.11 19.67 0.93
CA ASP A 226 -16.91 18.87 -0.28
C ASP A 226 -15.52 18.22 -0.33
N ASP A 227 -14.49 18.92 0.17
CA ASP A 227 -13.12 18.41 0.23
C ASP A 227 -12.98 17.19 1.18
N ILE A 228 -13.57 17.30 2.38
CA ILE A 228 -13.57 16.21 3.37
C ILE A 228 -14.35 15.01 2.83
N ASP A 229 -15.49 15.26 2.18
CA ASP A 229 -16.32 14.19 1.60
C ASP A 229 -15.64 13.53 0.40
N LYS A 230 -14.90 14.28 -0.43
CA LYS A 230 -14.06 13.70 -1.50
C LYS A 230 -12.96 12.80 -0.94
N TYR A 231 -12.22 13.28 0.07
CA TYR A 231 -11.18 12.48 0.72
C TYR A 231 -11.76 11.20 1.34
N ARG A 232 -12.88 11.31 2.08
CA ARG A 232 -13.56 10.15 2.67
C ARG A 232 -14.02 9.16 1.60
N THR A 233 -14.60 9.66 0.51
CA THR A 233 -15.06 8.84 -0.62
C THR A 233 -13.89 8.11 -1.28
N ALA A 234 -12.76 8.78 -1.49
CA ALA A 234 -11.55 8.18 -2.04
C ALA A 234 -11.02 7.04 -1.18
N VAL A 235 -10.91 7.24 0.14
CA VAL A 235 -10.48 6.20 1.09
C VAL A 235 -11.43 5.01 1.04
N TYR A 236 -12.74 5.24 1.06
CA TYR A 236 -13.73 4.16 1.01
C TYR A 236 -13.76 3.41 -0.32
N TRP A 237 -13.47 4.09 -1.43
CA TRP A 237 -13.30 3.44 -2.72
C TRP A 237 -12.08 2.53 -2.73
N ILE A 238 -10.92 3.01 -2.24
CA ILE A 238 -9.70 2.20 -2.11
C ILE A 238 -9.96 0.98 -1.22
N LYS A 239 -10.64 1.19 -0.07
CA LYS A 239 -11.06 0.11 0.82
C LYS A 239 -11.90 -0.92 0.07
N GLY A 240 -12.86 -0.48 -0.74
CA GLY A 240 -13.67 -1.36 -1.59
C GLY A 240 -12.83 -2.19 -2.57
N GLN A 241 -11.80 -1.60 -3.18
CA GLN A 241 -10.87 -2.34 -4.06
C GLN A 241 -10.02 -3.35 -3.30
N LEU A 242 -9.59 -3.02 -2.08
CA LEU A 242 -8.85 -3.95 -1.23
C LEU A 242 -9.72 -5.15 -0.78
N GLU A 243 -11.02 -4.94 -0.63
CA GLU A 243 -11.98 -5.95 -0.17
C GLU A 243 -12.65 -6.74 -1.30
N SER A 244 -12.58 -6.25 -2.55
CA SER A 244 -13.18 -6.93 -3.71
C SER A 244 -12.51 -8.25 -4.05
N ASN A 245 -11.22 -8.38 -3.73
CA ASN A 245 -10.46 -9.61 -3.91
C ASN A 245 -9.44 -9.75 -2.78
N ALA A 246 -9.47 -10.89 -2.07
CA ALA A 246 -8.55 -11.16 -0.96
C ALA A 246 -7.07 -11.03 -1.36
N ALA A 247 -6.71 -11.32 -2.62
CA ALA A 247 -5.35 -11.15 -3.12
C ALA A 247 -4.85 -9.71 -3.01
N ASN A 248 -5.73 -8.71 -3.04
CA ASN A 248 -5.38 -7.29 -2.92
C ASN A 248 -4.81 -6.91 -1.54
N LEU A 249 -4.98 -7.77 -0.53
CA LEU A 249 -4.35 -7.62 0.78
C LEU A 249 -2.91 -8.14 0.82
N TYR A 250 -2.48 -8.92 -0.18
CA TYR A 250 -1.18 -9.61 -0.21
C TYR A 250 -0.32 -9.22 -1.40
N ASN A 251 -0.91 -8.73 -2.48
CA ASN A 251 -0.21 -8.35 -3.70
C ASN A 251 0.39 -6.94 -3.63
N ASP A 252 1.21 -6.63 -4.63
CA ASP A 252 1.90 -5.34 -4.78
C ASP A 252 1.02 -4.26 -5.45
N THR A 253 -0.27 -4.52 -5.68
CA THR A 253 -1.17 -3.57 -6.33
C THR A 253 -1.51 -2.42 -5.38
N ARG A 254 -1.20 -1.20 -5.80
CA ARG A 254 -1.71 0.04 -5.20
C ARG A 254 -2.95 0.48 -5.95
N PHE A 255 -4.02 0.78 -5.24
CA PHE A 255 -5.17 1.53 -5.74
C PHE A 255 -5.04 3.00 -5.36
N TRP A 256 -5.41 3.89 -6.25
CA TRP A 256 -5.27 5.32 -6.01
C TRP A 256 -6.49 6.07 -6.52
N VAL A 257 -6.72 7.24 -5.92
CA VAL A 257 -7.69 8.24 -6.35
C VAL A 257 -6.97 9.58 -6.30
N ASP A 258 -7.10 10.41 -7.33
CA ASP A 258 -6.53 11.76 -7.31
C ASP A 258 -7.34 12.63 -6.35
N VAL A 259 -6.68 13.05 -5.27
CA VAL A 259 -7.22 13.95 -4.27
C VAL A 259 -6.21 15.07 -4.09
N GLU A 260 -6.64 16.30 -4.34
CA GLU A 260 -5.79 17.48 -4.25
C GLU A 260 -5.11 17.57 -2.86
N ALA A 261 -3.84 17.93 -2.81
CA ALA A 261 -3.14 18.15 -1.54
C ALA A 261 -3.54 19.49 -0.91
N ILE A 262 -3.59 19.55 0.41
CA ILE A 262 -3.83 20.78 1.19
C ILE A 262 -2.75 21.02 2.24
#